data_AF-B7X106-F1
#
_entry.id   AF-B7X106-F1
#
_cell.length_a   1.000
_cell.length_b   1.000
_cell.length_c   1.000
_cell.angle_alpha   90.00
_cell.angle_beta   90.00
_cell.angle_gamma   90.00
#
_symmetry.space_group_name_H-M   'P 1'
#
loop_
_entity.id
_entity.type
_entity.pdbx_description
1 polymer ?
#
loop_
_entity_poly.entity_id
_entity_poly.type
_entity_poly.pdbx_seq_one_letter_code
_entity_poly.pdbx_strand_id
1 'polypeptide(L)'
;MGAHVGRDVKVEFALKAEALPKPAAGDYKILGMMRAKSINTTWDTVDTTADKSPNFTKTSLVTFKNVEFSGDGVSYDDEVHNQELLEKHVVSPPEETGFQPKVWFKITYPGGKVYEGPFIVSSWSNDSPYANEATWSIGAQSNGDVTFTPAPVGP
;
A
#
# COMPACT_ATOMS: atom_id res chain seq x y z
N MET A 1 -14.33 6.35 -21.62
CA MET A 1 -14.25 5.46 -20.45
C MET A 1 -13.70 4.12 -20.96
N GLY A 2 -12.44 3.81 -20.69
CA GLY A 2 -11.77 2.60 -21.20
C GLY A 2 -11.18 1.79 -20.06
N ALA A 3 -11.16 0.47 -20.20
CA ALA A 3 -10.43 -0.40 -19.30
C ALA A 3 -8.92 -0.05 -19.34
N HIS A 4 -8.25 -0.08 -18.19
CA HIS A 4 -6.81 0.13 -18.10
C HIS A 4 -6.15 -1.14 -17.55
N VAL A 5 -4.90 -1.37 -17.96
CA VAL A 5 -4.14 -2.57 -17.56
C VAL A 5 -3.36 -2.25 -16.27
N GLY A 6 -3.19 -3.24 -15.40
CA GLY A 6 -2.42 -3.11 -14.15
C GLY A 6 -0.96 -2.67 -14.34
N ARG A 7 -0.40 -2.83 -15.55
CA ARG A 7 0.92 -2.32 -15.94
C ARG A 7 1.03 -0.81 -15.77
N ASP A 8 -0.02 -0.08 -16.10
CA ASP A 8 0.01 1.39 -16.13
C ASP A 8 -0.25 2.00 -14.74
N VAL A 9 -0.56 1.16 -13.73
CA VAL A 9 -0.64 1.57 -12.33
C VAL A 9 0.77 1.73 -11.77
N LYS A 10 1.08 2.95 -11.32
CA LYS A 10 2.37 3.29 -10.72
C LYS A 10 2.29 3.16 -9.22
N VAL A 11 3.28 2.49 -8.63
CA VAL A 11 3.48 2.44 -7.17
C VAL A 11 4.75 3.21 -6.87
N GLU A 12 4.62 4.17 -5.96
CA GLU A 12 5.70 5.00 -5.49
C GLU A 12 5.77 4.86 -3.96
N PHE A 13 6.97 4.99 -3.39
CA PHE A 13 7.17 4.91 -1.96
C PHE A 13 8.11 5.99 -1.43
N ALA A 14 7.90 6.41 -0.18
CA ALA A 14 8.81 7.28 0.54
C ALA A 14 9.13 6.69 1.92
N LEU A 15 10.42 6.65 2.26
CA LEU A 15 10.93 6.14 3.53
C LEU A 15 10.86 7.25 4.58
N LYS A 16 9.68 7.45 5.17
CA LYS A 16 9.41 8.47 6.18
C LYS A 16 8.50 7.90 7.26
N ALA A 17 8.62 8.42 8.48
CA ALA A 17 7.69 8.11 9.56
C ALA A 17 6.26 8.58 9.23
N GLU A 18 5.27 8.05 9.94
CA GLU A 18 3.84 8.43 9.81
C GLU A 18 3.54 9.87 10.26
N ALA A 19 4.51 10.53 10.92
CA ALA A 19 4.37 11.88 11.43
C ALA A 19 4.16 12.87 10.27
N LEU A 20 3.18 13.76 10.42
CA LEU A 20 3.00 14.88 9.52
C LEU A 20 4.24 15.79 9.56
N PRO A 21 4.67 16.36 8.42
CA PRO A 21 3.94 16.46 7.16
C PRO A 21 4.08 15.23 6.25
N LYS A 22 3.02 15.01 5.45
CA LYS A 22 3.05 14.14 4.27
C LYS A 22 4.32 14.37 3.45
N PRO A 23 4.99 13.32 2.94
CA PRO A 23 6.19 13.47 2.12
C PRO A 23 5.94 14.38 0.91
N ALA A 24 6.96 15.14 0.52
CA ALA A 24 6.88 15.97 -0.68
C ALA A 24 6.91 15.08 -1.92
N ALA A 25 6.38 15.58 -3.05
CA ALA A 25 6.33 14.81 -4.30
C ALA A 25 7.71 14.29 -4.76
N GLY A 26 8.80 14.99 -4.42
CA GLY A 26 10.17 14.58 -4.74
C GLY A 26 10.78 13.52 -3.80
N ASP A 27 10.13 13.21 -2.67
CA ASP A 27 10.59 12.15 -1.74
C ASP A 27 10.19 10.75 -2.23
N TYR A 28 9.15 10.69 -3.06
CA TYR A 28 8.60 9.46 -3.61
C TYR A 28 9.51 8.88 -4.69
N LYS A 29 9.94 7.64 -4.50
CA LYS A 29 10.68 6.84 -5.46
C LYS A 29 9.77 5.81 -6.10
N ILE A 30 9.98 5.51 -7.38
CA ILE A 30 9.17 4.53 -8.11
C ILE A 30 9.59 3.12 -7.66
N LEU A 31 8.61 2.30 -7.28
CA LEU A 31 8.79 0.86 -7.08
C LEU A 31 8.58 0.14 -8.41
N GLY A 32 9.68 -0.32 -9.01
CA GLY A 32 9.70 -0.89 -10.35
C GLY A 32 9.42 -2.39 -10.41
N MET A 33 9.18 -2.88 -11.63
CA MET A 33 9.05 -4.32 -11.97
C MET A 33 8.00 -5.11 -11.19
N MET A 34 6.93 -4.43 -10.76
CA MET A 34 5.78 -5.07 -10.11
C MET A 34 4.82 -5.71 -11.13
N ARG A 35 4.41 -6.95 -10.89
CA ARG A 35 3.42 -7.70 -11.68
C ARG A 35 2.02 -7.55 -11.10
N ALA A 36 1.78 -7.96 -9.86
CA ALA A 36 0.53 -7.66 -9.17
C ALA A 36 0.66 -6.47 -8.21
N LYS A 37 -0.42 -5.68 -8.14
CA LYS A 37 -0.57 -4.52 -7.27
C LYS A 37 -2.01 -4.53 -6.77
N SER A 38 -2.19 -4.78 -5.47
CA SER A 38 -3.50 -4.86 -4.85
C SER A 38 -3.58 -3.89 -3.67
N ILE A 39 -4.70 -3.18 -3.59
CA ILE A 39 -5.06 -2.39 -2.42
C ILE A 39 -6.47 -2.80 -1.99
N ASN A 40 -6.59 -3.22 -0.74
CA ASN A 40 -7.86 -3.63 -0.15
C ASN A 40 -8.22 -2.70 1.01
N THR A 41 -9.49 -2.37 1.16
CA THR A 41 -9.99 -1.57 2.29
C THR A 41 -11.11 -2.32 2.96
N THR A 42 -10.88 -2.70 4.22
CA THR A 42 -11.83 -3.40 5.06
C THR A 42 -12.20 -2.54 6.26
N TRP A 43 -13.39 -2.79 6.80
CA TRP A 43 -13.91 -2.10 7.97
C TRP A 43 -14.33 -3.13 9.00
N ASP A 44 -13.80 -2.97 10.21
CA ASP A 44 -14.23 -3.77 11.35
C ASP A 44 -15.58 -3.27 11.84
N THR A 45 -16.44 -4.21 12.23
CA THR A 45 -17.77 -3.90 12.75
C THR A 45 -18.03 -4.65 14.04
N VAL A 46 -18.71 -3.98 14.96
CA VAL A 46 -19.23 -4.56 16.21
C VAL A 46 -20.72 -4.75 16.05
N ASP A 47 -21.21 -5.94 16.39
CA ASP A 47 -22.63 -6.24 16.43
C ASP A 47 -23.28 -5.53 17.62
N THR A 48 -24.30 -4.72 17.35
CA THR A 48 -25.06 -3.97 18.37
C THR A 48 -26.51 -4.44 18.46
N THR A 49 -26.82 -5.63 17.94
CA THR A 49 -28.18 -6.16 17.88
C THR A 49 -28.74 -6.37 19.28
N ALA A 50 -29.81 -5.63 19.59
CA ALA A 50 -30.57 -5.72 20.83
C ALA A 50 -31.95 -6.36 20.59
N ASP A 51 -32.64 -6.71 21.68
CA ASP A 51 -33.99 -7.29 21.72
C ASP A 51 -35.07 -6.41 21.03
N LYS A 52 -34.85 -5.10 20.96
CA LYS A 52 -35.72 -4.13 20.26
C LYS A 52 -35.16 -3.64 18.92
N SER A 53 -34.23 -4.37 18.31
CA SER A 53 -33.71 -3.99 17.00
C SER A 53 -34.86 -3.89 15.98
N PRO A 54 -34.94 -2.80 15.19
CA PRO A 54 -36.06 -2.58 14.28
C PRO A 54 -36.25 -3.78 13.36
N ASN A 55 -37.48 -4.28 13.27
CA ASN A 55 -37.86 -5.42 12.43
C ASN A 55 -36.99 -6.68 12.62
N PHE A 56 -36.46 -6.92 13.83
CA PHE A 56 -35.51 -8.02 14.11
C PHE A 56 -34.29 -8.02 13.19
N THR A 57 -33.94 -6.85 12.65
CA THR A 57 -32.84 -6.69 11.70
C THR A 57 -31.54 -6.49 12.47
N LYS A 58 -30.48 -7.16 12.01
CA LYS A 58 -29.14 -7.03 12.58
C LYS A 58 -28.65 -5.58 12.48
N THR A 59 -28.12 -5.04 13.58
CA THR A 59 -27.50 -3.70 13.60
C THR A 59 -26.00 -3.82 13.88
N SER A 60 -25.19 -2.94 13.29
CA SER A 60 -23.73 -2.99 13.44
C SER A 60 -23.13 -1.59 13.44
N LEU A 61 -22.10 -1.39 14.27
CA LEU A 61 -21.33 -0.16 14.37
C LEU A 61 -19.94 -0.37 13.76
N VAL A 62 -19.51 0.52 12.88
CA VAL A 62 -18.16 0.50 12.28
C VAL A 62 -17.15 1.05 13.29
N THR A 63 -16.03 0.34 13.50
CA THR A 63 -15.01 0.73 14.49
C THR A 63 -13.72 1.20 13.83
N PHE A 64 -13.03 0.31 13.12
CA PHE A 64 -11.72 0.59 12.54
C PHE A 64 -11.71 0.39 11.03
N LYS A 65 -10.93 1.23 10.36
CA LYS A 65 -10.61 1.10 8.94
C LYS A 65 -9.25 0.45 8.83
N ASN A 66 -9.16 -0.64 8.07
CA ASN A 66 -7.89 -1.25 7.70
C ASN A 66 -7.70 -1.14 6.19
N VAL A 67 -6.55 -0.67 5.75
CA VAL A 67 -6.16 -0.67 4.34
C VAL A 67 -4.92 -1.52 4.17
N GLU A 68 -5.01 -2.53 3.33
CA GLU A 68 -3.91 -3.45 3.08
C GLU A 68 -3.39 -3.23 1.67
N PHE A 69 -2.07 -3.23 1.53
CA PHE A 69 -1.38 -3.19 0.27
C PHE A 69 -0.57 -4.46 0.10
N SER A 70 -0.70 -5.10 -1.05
CA SER A 70 0.15 -6.22 -1.43
C SER A 70 0.61 -6.09 -2.87
N GLY A 71 1.80 -6.59 -3.14
CA GLY A 71 2.34 -6.63 -4.48
C GLY A 71 3.43 -7.67 -4.63
N ASP A 72 3.63 -8.09 -5.87
CA ASP A 72 4.69 -9.00 -6.28
C ASP A 72 5.38 -8.45 -7.53
N GLY A 73 6.61 -8.88 -7.74
CA GLY A 73 7.44 -8.41 -8.84
C GLY A 73 8.59 -9.34 -9.17
N VAL A 74 9.30 -9.00 -10.24
CA VAL A 74 10.55 -9.66 -10.63
C VAL A 74 11.70 -8.87 -10.02
N SER A 75 12.65 -9.59 -9.42
CA SER A 75 13.85 -8.99 -8.84
C SER A 75 14.78 -8.52 -9.96
N TYR A 76 15.15 -7.24 -9.90
CA TYR A 76 16.09 -6.62 -10.84
C TYR A 76 17.11 -5.81 -10.05
N ASP A 77 18.37 -5.89 -10.46
CA ASP A 77 19.51 -5.24 -9.80
C ASP A 77 19.65 -3.75 -10.18
N ASP A 78 18.76 -3.22 -11.03
CA ASP A 78 18.80 -1.84 -11.47
C ASP A 78 18.27 -0.89 -10.37
N GLU A 79 19.11 0.05 -9.94
CA GLU A 79 18.80 1.06 -8.92
C GLU A 79 17.54 1.87 -9.28
N VAL A 80 17.21 1.99 -10.57
CA VAL A 80 16.00 2.68 -11.06
C VAL A 80 14.71 2.07 -10.48
N HIS A 81 14.72 0.78 -10.10
CA HIS A 81 13.57 0.10 -9.53
C HIS A 81 13.44 0.19 -8.01
N ASN A 82 14.49 0.67 -7.33
CA ASN A 82 14.55 0.93 -5.89
C ASN A 82 14.12 -0.25 -4.99
N GLN A 83 14.23 -1.49 -5.48
CA GLN A 83 13.81 -2.70 -4.75
C GLN A 83 14.72 -2.97 -3.56
N GLU A 84 16.04 -2.94 -3.77
CA GLU A 84 17.03 -3.12 -2.70
C GLU A 84 16.92 -2.04 -1.62
N LEU A 85 16.58 -0.81 -2.01
CA LEU A 85 16.39 0.30 -1.06
C LEU A 85 15.20 0.04 -0.13
N LEU A 86 14.10 -0.46 -0.69
CA LEU A 86 12.92 -0.81 0.09
C LEU A 86 13.16 -2.06 0.93
N GLU A 87 13.81 -3.08 0.37
CA GLU A 87 14.21 -4.29 1.10
C GLU A 87 15.09 -3.97 2.30
N LYS A 88 16.15 -3.18 2.10
CA LYS A 88 17.04 -2.73 3.17
C LYS A 88 16.27 -2.07 4.30
N HIS A 89 15.30 -1.21 3.96
CA HIS A 89 14.46 -0.52 4.94
C HIS A 89 13.54 -1.48 5.70
N VAL A 90 13.01 -2.52 5.04
CA VAL A 90 12.13 -3.50 5.68
C VAL A 90 12.93 -4.45 6.57
N VAL A 91 14.09 -4.92 6.11
CA VAL A 91 14.97 -5.86 6.84
C VAL A 91 15.68 -5.16 8.01
N SER A 92 16.10 -3.92 7.82
CA SER A 92 16.80 -3.14 8.85
C SER A 92 16.31 -1.68 8.84
N PRO A 93 15.19 -1.41 9.53
CA PRO A 93 14.64 -0.07 9.54
C PRO A 93 15.53 0.91 10.31
N PRO A 94 15.79 2.11 9.78
CA PRO A 94 16.63 3.12 10.42
C PRO A 94 15.94 3.77 11.63
N GLU A 95 16.72 4.49 12.44
CA GLU A 95 16.21 5.26 13.58
C GLU A 95 15.15 6.30 13.17
N GLU A 96 15.25 6.86 11.96
CA GLU A 96 14.30 7.86 11.43
C GLU A 96 12.85 7.35 11.37
N THR A 97 12.64 6.03 11.28
CA THR A 97 11.30 5.41 11.34
C THR A 97 11.02 4.74 12.68
N GLY A 98 11.84 5.01 13.70
CA GLY A 98 11.75 4.43 15.03
C GLY A 98 12.06 2.94 15.05
N PHE A 99 12.98 2.48 14.19
CA PHE A 99 13.32 1.06 14.02
C PHE A 99 12.13 0.18 13.60
N GLN A 100 11.14 0.77 12.94
CA GLN A 100 9.99 0.08 12.38
C GLN A 100 9.95 0.25 10.86
N PRO A 101 9.47 -0.76 10.10
CA PRO A 101 9.42 -0.73 8.64
C PRO A 101 8.26 0.14 8.14
N LYS A 102 8.26 1.42 8.53
CA LYS A 102 7.25 2.42 8.14
C LYS A 102 7.58 3.00 6.78
N VAL A 103 6.59 3.03 5.90
CA VAL A 103 6.73 3.47 4.51
C VAL A 103 5.47 4.21 4.09
N TRP A 104 5.61 5.32 3.37
CA TRP A 104 4.48 5.94 2.70
C TRP A 104 4.34 5.34 1.31
N PHE A 105 3.17 4.80 1.00
CA PHE A 105 2.84 4.35 -0.35
C PHE A 105 1.97 5.38 -1.05
N LYS A 106 2.25 5.58 -2.34
CA LYS A 106 1.43 6.35 -3.26
C LYS A 106 1.17 5.53 -4.51
N ILE A 107 -0.09 5.24 -4.78
CA ILE A 107 -0.53 4.43 -5.90
C ILE A 107 -1.29 5.32 -6.86
N THR A 108 -0.72 5.53 -8.05
CA THR A 108 -1.30 6.37 -9.09
C THR A 108 -1.84 5.49 -10.21
N TYR A 109 -3.15 5.53 -10.42
CA TYR A 109 -3.82 4.85 -11.52
C TYR A 109 -3.81 5.71 -12.79
N PRO A 110 -3.89 5.10 -13.99
CA PRO A 110 -3.88 5.82 -15.27
C PRO A 110 -4.96 6.89 -15.43
N GLY A 111 -6.07 6.73 -14.72
CA GLY A 111 -7.16 7.71 -14.72
C GLY A 111 -6.92 8.95 -13.85
N GLY A 112 -5.77 9.07 -13.18
CA GLY A 112 -5.50 10.16 -12.22
C GLY A 112 -6.06 9.90 -10.82
N LYS A 113 -6.62 8.71 -10.58
CA LYS A 113 -7.00 8.22 -9.25
C LYS A 113 -5.73 7.93 -8.44
N VAL A 114 -5.63 8.48 -7.24
CA VAL A 114 -4.47 8.31 -6.35
C VAL A 114 -4.90 7.81 -4.98
N TYR A 115 -4.21 6.79 -4.47
CA TYR A 115 -4.22 6.44 -3.05
C TYR A 115 -2.89 6.81 -2.44
N GLU A 116 -2.92 7.40 -1.26
CA GLU A 116 -1.70 7.84 -0.59
C GLU A 116 -1.86 7.83 0.92
N GLY A 117 -0.91 7.22 1.61
CA GLY A 117 -0.92 7.18 3.06
C GLY A 117 0.30 6.45 3.65
N PRO A 118 0.43 6.49 4.98
CA PRO A 118 1.45 5.74 5.71
C PRO A 118 1.02 4.29 5.91
N PHE A 119 1.95 3.38 5.68
CA PHE A 119 1.82 1.96 5.87
C PHE A 119 2.98 1.44 6.72
N ILE A 120 2.76 0.30 7.36
CA ILE A 120 3.80 -0.52 7.95
C ILE A 120 3.92 -1.79 7.11
N VAL A 121 5.13 -2.10 6.66
CA VAL A 121 5.40 -3.33 5.91
C VAL A 121 5.40 -4.48 6.90
N SER A 122 4.52 -5.45 6.70
CA SER A 122 4.37 -6.63 7.56
C SER A 122 5.18 -7.81 7.05
N SER A 123 5.47 -7.88 5.76
CA SER A 123 6.27 -8.95 5.16
C SER A 123 7.03 -8.53 3.91
N TRP A 124 8.21 -9.11 3.74
CA TRP A 124 9.01 -9.10 2.51
C TRP A 124 9.51 -10.52 2.25
N SER A 125 9.39 -11.01 1.02
CA SER A 125 9.89 -12.32 0.60
C SER A 125 10.66 -12.19 -0.70
N ASN A 126 11.77 -12.91 -0.80
CA ASN A 126 12.58 -13.06 -2.00
C ASN A 126 12.65 -14.54 -2.37
N ASP A 127 12.19 -14.88 -3.57
CA ASP A 127 12.17 -16.24 -4.11
C ASP A 127 13.14 -16.30 -5.29
N SER A 128 14.20 -17.10 -5.16
CA SER A 128 15.28 -17.22 -6.16
C SER A 128 15.47 -18.69 -6.58
N PRO A 129 14.56 -19.24 -7.40
CA PRO A 129 14.62 -20.63 -7.85
C PRO A 129 15.76 -20.88 -8.86
N TYR A 130 16.30 -22.11 -8.89
CA TYR A 130 17.44 -22.49 -9.73
C TYR A 130 17.23 -22.29 -11.24
N ALA A 131 16.00 -22.50 -11.75
CA ALA A 131 15.69 -22.52 -13.18
C ALA A 131 14.53 -21.58 -13.55
N ASN A 132 14.28 -20.54 -12.74
CA ASN A 132 13.24 -19.56 -13.02
C ASN A 132 13.70 -18.17 -12.56
N GLU A 133 12.98 -17.13 -12.96
CA GLU A 133 13.27 -15.76 -12.55
C GLU A 133 13.19 -15.57 -11.03
N ALA A 134 14.08 -14.73 -10.50
CA ALA A 134 13.97 -14.28 -9.12
C ALA A 134 12.78 -13.33 -8.97
N THR A 135 11.98 -13.53 -7.92
CA THR A 135 10.79 -12.74 -7.64
C THR A 135 10.80 -12.24 -6.21
N TRP A 136 10.09 -11.14 -5.97
CA TRP A 136 9.90 -10.60 -4.64
C TRP A 136 8.41 -10.35 -4.39
N SER A 137 8.03 -10.34 -3.11
CA SER A 137 6.66 -10.06 -2.66
C SER A 137 6.67 -9.18 -1.41
N ILE A 138 5.71 -8.25 -1.33
CA ILE A 138 5.53 -7.34 -0.20
C ILE A 138 4.09 -7.38 0.32
N GLY A 139 3.95 -7.38 1.64
CA GLY A 139 2.69 -7.14 2.34
C GLY A 139 2.82 -5.94 3.27
N ALA A 140 1.84 -5.05 3.27
CA ALA A 140 1.81 -3.88 4.12
C ALA A 140 0.38 -3.55 4.59
N GLN A 141 0.27 -2.97 5.79
CA GLN A 141 -0.99 -2.56 6.39
C GLN A 141 -0.95 -1.07 6.75
N SER A 142 -2.09 -0.39 6.67
CA SER A 142 -2.17 1.04 6.95
C SER A 142 -1.80 1.32 8.40
N ASN A 143 -0.92 2.30 8.59
CA ASN A 143 -0.47 2.75 9.91
C ASN A 143 -0.83 4.23 10.10
N GLY A 144 -1.99 4.64 9.57
CA GLY A 144 -2.49 6.01 9.60
C GLY A 144 -3.51 6.26 8.49
N ASP A 145 -3.83 7.53 8.25
CA ASP A 145 -4.89 7.87 7.30
C ASP A 145 -4.44 7.65 5.85
N VAL A 146 -5.21 6.83 5.12
CA VAL A 146 -5.03 6.61 3.68
C VAL A 146 -6.04 7.46 2.93
N THR A 147 -5.50 8.47 2.26
CA THR A 147 -6.27 9.44 1.47
C THR A 147 -6.55 8.87 0.08
N PHE A 148 -7.77 9.12 -0.39
CA PHE A 148 -8.23 8.79 -1.73
C PHE A 148 -8.48 10.09 -2.49
N THR A 149 -7.72 10.33 -3.56
CA THR A 149 -7.96 11.44 -4.47
C THR A 149 -8.61 10.90 -5.74
N PRO A 150 -9.86 11.30 -6.05
CA PRO A 150 -10.51 10.86 -7.27
C PRO A 150 -9.81 11.43 -8.50
N ALA A 151 -9.97 10.75 -9.63
CA ALA A 151 -9.61 11.30 -10.93
C ALA A 151 -10.26 12.69 -11.11
N PRO A 152 -9.57 13.69 -11.69
CA PRO A 152 -10.22 14.92 -12.09
C PRO A 152 -11.38 14.55 -13.02
N VAL A 153 -12.60 14.95 -12.66
CA VAL A 153 -13.75 14.82 -13.55
C VAL A 153 -13.45 15.75 -14.72
N GLY A 154 -13.12 15.19 -15.89
CA GLY A 154 -12.99 15.97 -17.11
C GLY A 154 -14.31 16.69 -17.43
N PRO A 155 -14.27 17.85 -18.12
CA PRO A 155 -15.47 18.57 -18.53
C PRO A 155 -16.40 17.72 -19.41
#